data_AF-A0A7V3JKP9-F1
#
_entry.id   AF-A0A7V3JKP9-F1
#
_cell.length_a   1.000
_cell.length_b   1.000
_cell.length_c   1.000
_cell.angle_alpha   90.00
_cell.angle_beta   90.00
_cell.angle_gamma   90.00
#
_symmetry.space_group_name_H-M   'P 1'
#
loop_
_entity.id
_entity.type
_entity.pdbx_description
1 polymer ?
#
loop_
_entity_poly.entity_id
_entity_poly.type
_entity_poly.pdbx_seq_one_letter_code
_entity_poly.pdbx_strand_id
1 'polypeptide(L)'
;MFTGWKRTLVLVAAALAVGLLGVGLTTAAKPNPSAPPPQVSYDIVWIDGLGDGKFTKTGGMNSYAAVVGLSKVVGGQDHAFLNYVNRSGQRVTVDLNALNDPNHLLAGWGLSGAVDINDSFQIAGWGYYQVDPQTRKQSAYRLSLKLATDGYPEEDENGNLTVSELLYLGTLPGSIWEAAFGINESGDVCGDWGTEGNFHHGFLWTEERGMEDIGALDGAWGIYTAAINDDRQITGYADVPKGYHAIRYTPDVGIQDLGFIGLSRGGYEQSWGRDIDFSGAVVGKSSAGTKGKSNVFRAFRYTDATGMVDLGTLGGQNSSAQAINSFGDIVGVADKADGTEALFLLPANANQMAEVVVKDPQGSLTIQGPSDINDLGVICGTGSKTGVWGEWNAYLLIPSSQ
;
A
#
# COMPACT_ATOMS: atom_id res chain seq x y z
N MET A 1 47.51 -56.79 -26.97
CA MET A 1 46.48 -57.22 -26.00
C MET A 1 45.17 -57.37 -26.74
N PHE A 2 44.37 -58.35 -26.32
CA PHE A 2 43.43 -59.13 -27.13
C PHE A 2 42.19 -58.40 -27.68
N THR A 3 41.78 -58.87 -28.85
CA THR A 3 40.54 -58.64 -29.59
C THR A 3 39.31 -59.33 -28.95
N GLY A 4 38.11 -58.73 -29.12
CA GLY A 4 36.83 -59.45 -29.23
C GLY A 4 35.71 -58.96 -28.29
N TRP A 5 34.41 -59.02 -28.60
CA TRP A 5 33.65 -59.65 -29.69
C TRP A 5 32.28 -58.98 -29.85
N LYS A 6 31.74 -59.03 -31.08
CA LYS A 6 30.31 -58.81 -31.41
C LYS A 6 29.45 -59.94 -30.84
N ARG A 7 28.19 -59.65 -30.49
CA ARG A 7 27.12 -60.66 -30.47
C ARG A 7 25.85 -60.15 -31.17
N THR A 8 25.27 -61.08 -31.90
CA THR A 8 24.21 -60.99 -32.92
C THR A 8 22.83 -61.22 -32.31
N LEU A 9 21.80 -60.68 -32.98
CA LEU A 9 20.36 -60.86 -32.77
C LEU A 9 19.88 -62.32 -32.66
N VAL A 10 18.77 -62.51 -31.94
CA VAL A 10 17.67 -63.42 -32.32
C VAL A 10 16.32 -62.74 -31.96
N LEU A 11 15.42 -62.66 -32.95
CA LEU A 11 14.00 -62.31 -32.82
C LEU A 11 13.20 -63.46 -32.19
N VAL A 12 12.21 -63.13 -31.36
CA VAL A 12 11.00 -63.97 -31.20
C VAL A 12 9.77 -63.06 -31.23
N ALA A 13 8.87 -63.36 -32.16
CA ALA A 13 7.57 -62.73 -32.32
C ALA A 13 6.54 -63.33 -31.35
N ALA A 14 5.61 -62.52 -30.86
CA ALA A 14 4.25 -62.94 -30.53
C ALA A 14 3.34 -61.71 -30.43
N ALA A 15 2.43 -61.58 -31.40
CA ALA A 15 1.20 -60.83 -31.23
C ALA A 15 0.07 -61.85 -31.04
N LEU A 16 -0.72 -61.72 -29.97
CA LEU A 16 -2.06 -62.30 -29.88
C LEU A 16 -2.91 -61.51 -28.91
N ALA A 17 -4.18 -61.41 -29.31
CA ALA A 17 -5.15 -60.41 -28.93
C ALA A 17 -6.02 -60.80 -27.72
N VAL A 18 -6.51 -59.75 -27.04
CA VAL A 18 -7.78 -59.61 -26.31
C VAL A 18 -8.06 -60.55 -25.13
N GLY A 19 -8.04 -59.96 -23.93
CA GLY A 19 -8.87 -60.34 -22.80
C GLY A 19 -9.47 -59.09 -22.17
N LEU A 20 -10.77 -58.87 -22.36
CA LEU A 20 -11.54 -57.87 -21.61
C LEU A 20 -11.55 -58.27 -20.13
N LEU A 21 -10.94 -57.43 -19.28
CA LEU A 21 -11.28 -57.37 -17.86
C LEU A 21 -11.58 -55.90 -17.55
N GLY A 22 -12.85 -55.66 -17.20
CA GLY A 22 -13.37 -54.34 -16.86
C GLY A 22 -12.60 -53.78 -15.68
N VAL A 23 -11.75 -52.80 -15.94
CA VAL A 23 -11.23 -51.93 -14.90
C VAL A 23 -12.38 -50.96 -14.61
N GLY A 24 -13.03 -51.17 -13.47
CA GLY A 24 -13.95 -50.19 -12.93
C GLY A 24 -13.25 -48.83 -12.95
N LEU A 25 -13.89 -47.85 -13.60
CA LEU A 25 -13.56 -46.45 -13.40
C LEU A 25 -13.74 -46.18 -11.91
N THR A 26 -12.68 -46.36 -11.13
CA THR A 26 -12.56 -45.69 -9.85
C THR A 26 -12.61 -44.22 -10.22
N THR A 27 -13.74 -43.58 -9.95
CA THR A 27 -13.84 -42.13 -9.95
C THR A 27 -12.59 -41.62 -9.24
N ALA A 28 -11.71 -40.92 -9.95
CA ALA A 28 -10.60 -40.24 -9.32
C ALA A 28 -11.19 -39.50 -8.12
N ALA A 29 -10.73 -39.85 -6.92
CA ALA A 29 -11.15 -39.14 -5.72
C ALA A 29 -10.99 -37.66 -6.04
N LYS A 30 -12.06 -36.87 -5.87
CA LYS A 30 -11.95 -35.41 -6.01
C LYS A 30 -10.69 -35.00 -5.26
N PRO A 31 -9.81 -34.18 -5.87
CA PRO A 31 -8.64 -33.69 -5.15
C PRO A 31 -9.15 -33.17 -3.81
N ASN A 32 -8.57 -33.70 -2.73
CA ASN A 32 -8.93 -33.30 -1.37
C ASN A 32 -8.90 -31.77 -1.38
N PRO A 33 -9.99 -31.06 -0.98
CA PRO A 33 -9.94 -29.61 -0.95
C PRO A 33 -8.70 -29.22 -0.15
N SER A 34 -7.87 -28.35 -0.73
CA SER A 34 -6.69 -27.81 -0.05
C SER A 34 -7.13 -27.38 1.35
N ALA A 35 -6.34 -27.74 2.37
CA ALA A 35 -6.64 -27.31 3.74
C ALA A 35 -6.95 -25.80 3.73
N PRO A 36 -7.95 -25.35 4.50
CA PRO A 36 -8.27 -23.93 4.56
C PRO A 36 -7.00 -23.14 4.95
N PRO A 37 -6.84 -21.91 4.43
CA PRO A 37 -5.69 -21.09 4.78
C PRO A 37 -5.63 -20.88 6.29
N PRO A 38 -4.43 -20.68 6.87
CA PRO A 38 -4.30 -20.26 8.26
C PRO A 38 -5.17 -19.03 8.54
N GLN A 39 -5.61 -18.85 9.78
CA GLN A 39 -6.40 -17.70 10.20
C GLN A 39 -5.71 -16.97 11.35
N VAL A 40 -5.77 -15.64 11.32
CA VAL A 40 -5.33 -14.76 12.42
C VAL A 40 -6.47 -13.85 12.82
N SER A 41 -6.67 -13.62 14.11
CA SER A 41 -7.81 -12.85 14.62
C SER A 41 -7.42 -11.43 15.00
N TYR A 42 -8.28 -10.49 14.64
CA TYR A 42 -8.10 -9.07 14.90
C TYR A 42 -9.38 -8.45 15.46
N ASP A 43 -9.22 -7.53 16.42
CA ASP A 43 -10.30 -6.70 16.95
C ASP A 43 -10.35 -5.37 16.19
N ILE A 44 -11.55 -4.96 15.75
CA ILE A 44 -11.73 -3.71 15.02
C ILE A 44 -11.98 -2.54 15.97
N VAL A 45 -11.32 -1.41 15.69
CA VAL A 45 -11.57 -0.11 16.31
C VAL A 45 -11.86 0.89 15.21
N TRP A 46 -13.09 1.41 15.18
CA TRP A 46 -13.46 2.46 14.23
C TRP A 46 -12.85 3.79 14.63
N ILE A 47 -12.38 4.56 13.64
CA ILE A 47 -11.91 5.92 13.81
C ILE A 47 -13.08 6.87 13.54
N ASP A 48 -13.32 7.79 14.47
CA ASP A 48 -14.31 8.84 14.30
C ASP A 48 -13.80 9.88 13.29
N GLY A 49 -14.70 10.31 12.39
CA GLY A 49 -14.41 11.38 11.44
C GLY A 49 -14.58 12.78 12.04
N LEU A 50 -14.17 13.80 11.28
CA LEU A 50 -14.25 15.21 11.68
C LEU A 50 -15.66 15.85 11.54
N GLY A 51 -16.60 15.15 10.90
CA GLY A 51 -17.93 15.66 10.55
C GLY A 51 -19.04 14.68 10.91
N ASP A 52 -19.93 14.40 9.95
CA ASP A 52 -21.05 13.47 10.12
C ASP A 52 -20.61 11.98 10.24
N GLY A 53 -19.30 11.73 10.19
CA GLY A 53 -18.70 10.42 10.32
C GLY A 53 -18.93 9.49 9.11
N LYS A 54 -19.44 10.00 7.98
CA LYS A 54 -19.78 9.19 6.81
C LYS A 54 -18.66 9.07 5.77
N PHE A 55 -17.63 9.89 5.89
CA PHE A 55 -16.49 9.86 4.97
C PHE A 55 -15.20 10.16 5.71
N THR A 56 -14.47 9.10 6.03
CA THR A 56 -13.14 9.13 6.62
C THR A 56 -12.32 8.03 5.96
N LYS A 57 -11.18 8.40 5.37
CA LYS A 57 -10.28 7.50 4.66
C LYS A 57 -8.88 7.61 5.25
N THR A 58 -8.26 6.47 5.50
CA THR A 58 -6.88 6.34 5.99
C THR A 58 -5.85 6.68 4.91
N GLY A 59 -4.78 7.34 5.32
CA GLY A 59 -3.50 7.45 4.61
C GLY A 59 -2.55 6.38 5.17
N GLY A 60 -1.60 6.80 5.99
CA GLY A 60 -0.61 5.96 6.68
C GLY A 60 -0.74 6.00 8.21
N MET A 61 0.14 5.26 8.86
CA MET A 61 0.16 5.05 10.30
C MET A 61 1.59 4.86 10.82
N ASN A 62 1.90 5.47 11.96
CA ASN A 62 3.21 5.29 12.59
C ASN A 62 3.24 4.12 13.61
N SER A 63 4.40 3.89 14.23
CA SER A 63 4.63 2.80 15.20
C SER A 63 3.73 2.89 16.44
N TYR A 64 3.20 4.07 16.76
CA TYR A 64 2.28 4.29 17.89
C TYR A 64 0.81 4.01 17.55
N ALA A 65 0.52 3.54 16.34
CA ALA A 65 -0.83 3.44 15.80
C ALA A 65 -1.57 4.80 15.81
N ALA A 66 -0.82 5.88 15.57
CA ALA A 66 -1.37 7.17 15.17
C ALA A 66 -1.61 7.13 13.66
N VAL A 67 -2.85 7.41 13.25
CA VAL A 67 -3.31 7.27 11.87
C VAL A 67 -3.63 8.65 11.32
N VAL A 68 -3.16 8.91 10.11
CA VAL A 68 -3.54 10.12 9.38
C VAL A 68 -4.46 9.77 8.22
N GLY A 69 -5.09 10.79 7.65
CA GLY A 69 -5.94 10.61 6.50
C GLY A 69 -6.71 11.86 6.13
N LEU A 70 -7.86 11.64 5.49
CA LEU A 70 -8.80 12.68 5.10
C LEU A 70 -10.20 12.36 5.61
N SER A 71 -10.94 13.39 6.00
CA SER A 71 -12.31 13.28 6.47
C SER A 71 -13.16 14.43 5.94
N LYS A 72 -14.44 14.18 5.66
CA LYS A 72 -15.39 15.27 5.41
C LYS A 72 -15.79 15.94 6.70
N VAL A 73 -15.74 17.27 6.72
CA VAL A 73 -16.29 18.11 7.79
C VAL A 73 -17.74 18.49 7.51
N VAL A 74 -18.43 19.05 8.50
CA VAL A 74 -19.75 19.66 8.33
C VAL A 74 -19.65 20.75 7.26
N GLY A 75 -20.37 20.58 6.14
CA GLY A 75 -20.24 21.45 4.95
C GLY A 75 -19.60 20.75 3.73
N GLY A 76 -19.10 19.52 3.89
CA GLY A 76 -18.72 18.62 2.79
C GLY A 76 -17.29 18.77 2.27
N GLN A 77 -16.52 19.70 2.82
CA GLN A 77 -15.10 19.90 2.49
C GLN A 77 -14.24 18.77 3.06
N ASP A 78 -13.18 18.42 2.36
CA ASP A 78 -12.20 17.42 2.80
C ASP A 78 -11.11 18.10 3.63
N HIS A 79 -10.91 17.60 4.85
CA HIS A 79 -9.89 18.07 5.78
C HIS A 79 -8.96 16.91 6.17
N ALA A 80 -7.67 17.22 6.30
CA ALA A 80 -6.70 16.28 6.83
C ALA A 80 -6.92 16.05 8.35
N PHE A 81 -6.82 14.80 8.80
CA PHE A 81 -6.97 14.46 10.22
C PHE A 81 -5.77 13.70 10.76
N LEU A 82 -5.60 13.75 12.08
CA LEU A 82 -4.77 12.85 12.87
C LEU A 82 -5.64 12.16 13.92
N ASN A 83 -5.60 10.83 13.98
CA ASN A 83 -6.20 10.02 15.04
C ASN A 83 -5.09 9.36 15.86
N TYR A 84 -5.04 9.60 17.16
CA TYR A 84 -3.96 9.09 18.02
C TYR A 84 -4.47 8.84 19.44
N VAL A 85 -3.66 8.18 20.28
CA VAL A 85 -3.94 8.00 21.70
C VAL A 85 -3.26 9.12 22.48
N ASN A 86 -4.04 9.96 23.16
CA ASN A 86 -3.54 11.08 23.94
C ASN A 86 -2.94 10.64 25.30
N ARG A 87 -2.45 11.60 26.08
CA ARG A 87 -1.82 11.34 27.40
C ARG A 87 -2.76 10.70 28.43
N SER A 88 -4.07 10.86 28.29
CA SER A 88 -5.06 10.21 29.17
C SER A 88 -5.37 8.77 28.74
N GLY A 89 -4.74 8.27 27.67
CA GLY A 89 -5.00 6.94 27.11
C GLY A 89 -6.27 6.89 26.26
N GLN A 90 -6.85 8.04 25.90
CA GLN A 90 -8.04 8.13 25.07
C GLN A 90 -7.65 8.31 23.59
N ARG A 91 -8.31 7.57 22.72
CA ARG A 91 -8.17 7.76 21.27
C ARG A 91 -9.01 8.96 20.84
N VAL A 92 -8.38 9.92 20.15
CA VAL A 92 -9.00 11.18 19.73
C VAL A 92 -8.68 11.44 18.25
N THR A 93 -9.61 12.09 17.54
CA THR A 93 -9.39 12.57 16.17
C THR A 93 -9.32 14.10 16.17
N VAL A 94 -8.27 14.64 15.55
CA VAL A 94 -7.98 16.07 15.47
C VAL A 94 -8.01 16.52 14.01
N ASP A 95 -8.65 17.66 13.74
CA ASP A 95 -8.57 18.35 12.45
C ASP A 95 -7.25 19.10 12.37
N LEU A 96 -6.41 18.78 11.38
CA LEU A 96 -5.10 19.41 11.22
C LEU A 96 -5.21 20.90 10.79
N ASN A 97 -6.39 21.36 10.36
CA ASN A 97 -6.66 22.77 10.10
C ASN A 97 -7.03 23.57 11.36
N ALA A 98 -7.21 22.90 12.50
CA ALA A 98 -7.66 23.50 13.77
C ALA A 98 -6.61 23.38 14.89
N LEU A 99 -5.33 23.24 14.53
CA LEU A 99 -4.23 23.15 15.49
C LEU A 99 -3.98 24.50 16.18
N ASN A 100 -3.37 24.46 17.37
CA ASN A 100 -2.78 25.64 17.97
C ASN A 100 -1.56 26.07 17.14
N ASP A 101 -1.69 27.22 16.49
CA ASP A 101 -0.72 27.77 15.55
C ASP A 101 -0.25 29.17 15.99
N PRO A 102 0.63 29.24 16.99
CA PRO A 102 1.06 30.51 17.58
C PRO A 102 1.86 31.39 16.61
N ASN A 103 2.37 30.82 15.53
CA ASN A 103 3.18 31.51 14.53
C ASN A 103 2.42 31.76 13.22
N HIS A 104 1.12 31.47 13.17
CA HIS A 104 0.27 31.63 11.99
C HIS A 104 0.77 30.88 10.74
N LEU A 105 1.40 29.71 10.92
CA LEU A 105 1.92 28.82 9.88
C LEU A 105 0.82 28.26 8.97
N LEU A 106 -0.37 28.00 9.52
CA LEU A 106 -1.54 27.52 8.78
C LEU A 106 -2.20 28.62 7.95
N ALA A 107 -1.82 29.89 8.15
CA ALA A 107 -2.37 30.99 7.38
C ALA A 107 -2.09 30.80 5.88
N GLY A 108 -3.17 30.71 5.09
CA GLY A 108 -3.09 30.48 3.65
C GLY A 108 -3.18 29.01 3.23
N TRP A 109 -3.28 28.08 4.17
CA TRP A 109 -3.51 26.66 3.89
C TRP A 109 -4.97 26.25 4.10
N GLY A 110 -5.42 25.34 3.25
CA GLY A 110 -6.46 24.37 3.63
C GLY A 110 -5.90 22.98 3.41
N LEU A 111 -5.53 22.31 4.50
CA LEU A 111 -4.96 20.96 4.49
C LEU A 111 -6.08 19.96 4.21
N SER A 112 -6.04 19.32 3.04
CA SER A 112 -7.15 18.51 2.55
C SER A 112 -6.95 17.02 2.77
N GLY A 113 -5.73 16.51 2.63
CA GLY A 113 -5.42 15.12 2.91
C GLY A 113 -4.01 14.95 3.46
N ALA A 114 -3.92 14.23 4.58
CA ALA A 114 -2.67 13.67 5.07
C ALA A 114 -2.53 12.25 4.50
N VAL A 115 -1.37 11.94 3.94
CA VAL A 115 -1.12 10.67 3.25
C VAL A 115 -0.31 9.71 4.11
N ASP A 116 0.60 10.23 4.93
CA ASP A 116 1.55 9.41 5.67
C ASP A 116 2.14 10.16 6.87
N ILE A 117 2.65 9.43 7.86
CA ILE A 117 3.16 9.95 9.13
C ILE A 117 4.32 9.11 9.67
N ASN A 118 5.40 9.76 10.11
CA ASN A 118 6.53 9.09 10.76
C ASN A 118 6.43 9.08 12.30
N ASP A 119 7.38 8.42 12.97
CA ASP A 119 7.39 8.30 14.44
C ASP A 119 7.71 9.62 15.15
N SER A 120 8.22 10.62 14.42
CA SER A 120 8.42 11.99 14.93
C SER A 120 7.18 12.88 14.80
N PHE A 121 6.02 12.32 14.43
CA PHE A 121 4.77 13.04 14.16
C PHE A 121 4.94 14.15 13.10
N GLN A 122 5.77 13.87 12.10
CA GLN A 122 5.79 14.64 10.86
C GLN A 122 4.82 13.99 9.89
N ILE A 123 3.94 14.81 9.32
CA ILE A 123 2.81 14.38 8.50
C ILE A 123 3.00 14.95 7.11
N ALA A 124 3.12 14.07 6.13
CA ALA A 124 3.14 14.47 4.73
C ALA A 124 1.70 14.47 4.17
N GLY A 125 1.44 15.39 3.25
CA GLY A 125 0.12 15.48 2.63
C GLY A 125 0.04 16.49 1.50
N TRP A 126 -1.20 16.79 1.15
CA TRP A 126 -1.54 17.80 0.14
C TRP A 126 -2.69 18.67 0.63
N GLY A 127 -2.67 19.91 0.17
CA GLY A 127 -3.70 20.89 0.48
C GLY A 127 -3.68 22.03 -0.53
N TYR A 128 -4.56 22.99 -0.34
CA TYR A 128 -4.64 24.16 -1.21
C TYR A 128 -3.95 25.35 -0.54
N TYR A 129 -2.76 25.68 -1.04
CA TYR A 129 -1.93 26.77 -0.56
C TYR A 129 -2.19 28.06 -1.34
N GLN A 130 -2.27 29.19 -0.62
CA GLN A 130 -2.34 30.52 -1.19
C GLN A 130 -0.92 31.02 -1.52
N VAL A 131 -0.51 30.83 -2.77
CA VAL A 131 0.84 31.20 -3.25
C VAL A 131 1.00 32.72 -3.36
N ASP A 132 -0.05 33.39 -3.83
CA ASP A 132 -0.15 34.85 -3.94
C ASP A 132 -1.63 35.27 -3.78
N PRO A 133 -2.00 36.56 -3.65
CA PRO A 133 -3.39 36.97 -3.41
C PRO A 133 -4.44 36.54 -4.45
N GLN A 134 -4.04 36.11 -5.65
CA GLN A 134 -4.91 35.70 -6.75
C GLN A 134 -4.85 34.20 -7.02
N THR A 135 -3.79 33.52 -6.59
CA THR A 135 -3.51 32.12 -6.93
C THR A 135 -3.58 31.21 -5.70
N ARG A 136 -4.50 30.25 -5.75
CA ARG A 136 -4.55 29.11 -4.82
C ARG A 136 -4.31 27.82 -5.61
N LYS A 137 -3.33 27.02 -5.16
CA LYS A 137 -2.82 25.85 -5.90
C LYS A 137 -2.76 24.63 -4.98
N GLN A 138 -3.10 23.45 -5.50
CA GLN A 138 -2.84 22.19 -4.79
C GLN A 138 -1.32 22.00 -4.65
N SER A 139 -0.85 21.88 -3.41
CA SER A 139 0.56 21.86 -3.05
C SER A 139 0.84 20.76 -2.02
N ALA A 140 2.03 20.18 -2.09
CA ALA A 140 2.52 19.23 -1.09
C ALA A 140 3.00 19.96 0.16
N TYR A 141 2.79 19.36 1.33
CA TYR A 141 3.25 19.87 2.62
C TYR A 141 3.91 18.79 3.47
N ARG A 142 4.78 19.23 4.41
CA ARG A 142 5.17 18.48 5.61
C ARG A 142 4.78 19.30 6.83
N LEU A 143 3.94 18.73 7.70
CA LEU A 143 3.48 19.34 8.95
C LEU A 143 4.18 18.62 10.11
N SER A 144 4.89 19.34 10.97
CA SER A 144 5.51 18.78 12.17
C SER A 144 4.74 19.22 13.40
N LEU A 145 4.37 18.28 14.26
CA LEU A 145 3.82 18.60 15.57
C LEU A 145 4.95 18.90 16.56
N LYS A 146 4.68 19.77 17.53
CA LYS A 146 5.58 19.95 18.67
C LYS A 146 5.41 18.75 19.60
N LEU A 147 6.51 18.11 19.98
CA LEU A 147 6.51 17.02 20.95
C LEU A 147 7.01 17.52 22.31
N ALA A 148 6.39 17.04 23.38
CA ALA A 148 6.89 17.23 24.73
C ALA A 148 8.03 16.25 25.02
N THR A 149 8.69 16.41 26.17
CA THR A 149 9.85 15.60 26.57
C THR A 149 9.53 14.11 26.79
N ASP A 150 8.25 13.76 26.94
CA ASP A 150 7.76 12.38 27.05
C ASP A 150 7.38 11.76 25.70
N GLY A 151 7.60 12.45 24.59
CA GLY A 151 7.34 11.98 23.23
C GLY A 151 5.90 12.16 22.76
N TYR A 152 4.98 12.58 23.62
CA TYR A 152 3.62 12.91 23.22
C TYR A 152 3.55 14.26 22.52
N PRO A 153 2.66 14.43 21.52
CA PRO A 153 2.30 15.75 21.02
C PRO A 153 1.97 16.73 22.16
N GLU A 154 2.50 17.94 22.04
CA GLU A 154 2.28 19.03 23.01
C GLU A 154 0.91 19.66 22.77
N GLU A 155 0.14 19.79 23.85
CA GLU A 155 -1.17 20.43 23.88
C GLU A 155 -1.07 21.80 24.55
N ASP A 156 -1.86 22.77 24.06
CA ASP A 156 -2.06 24.05 24.75
C ASP A 156 -2.96 23.88 26.00
N GLU A 157 -3.23 24.99 26.71
CA GLU A 157 -4.09 24.99 27.90
C GLU A 157 -5.54 24.53 27.64
N ASN A 158 -5.96 24.48 26.37
CA ASN A 158 -7.29 24.05 25.93
C ASN A 158 -7.27 22.62 25.34
N GLY A 159 -6.13 21.93 25.32
CA GLY A 159 -6.00 20.58 24.77
C GLY A 159 -5.76 20.55 23.25
N ASN A 160 -5.49 21.68 22.60
CA ASN A 160 -5.21 21.70 21.16
C ASN A 160 -3.74 21.36 20.90
N LEU A 161 -3.51 20.46 19.95
CA LEU A 161 -2.16 20.10 19.51
C LEU A 161 -1.44 21.33 18.91
N THR A 162 -0.18 21.51 19.27
CA THR A 162 0.64 22.63 18.80
C THR A 162 1.46 22.24 17.58
N VAL A 163 1.33 23.00 16.49
CA VAL A 163 2.22 22.87 15.32
C VAL A 163 3.58 23.48 15.64
N SER A 164 4.66 22.77 15.32
CA SER A 164 6.03 23.29 15.41
C SER A 164 6.50 23.85 14.07
N GLU A 165 6.09 23.24 12.97
CA GLU A 165 6.47 23.60 11.61
C GLU A 165 5.39 23.19 10.60
N LEU A 166 5.18 24.02 9.58
CA LEU A 166 4.45 23.62 8.37
C LEU A 166 5.24 24.09 7.16
N LEU A 167 5.78 23.14 6.41
CA LEU A 167 6.57 23.41 5.22
C LEU A 167 5.69 23.31 3.98
N TYR A 168 5.70 24.38 3.20
CA TYR A 168 5.45 24.28 1.77
C TYR A 168 6.69 23.64 1.11
N LEU A 169 6.53 22.44 0.55
CA LEU A 169 7.67 21.69 0.01
C LEU A 169 8.27 22.31 -1.26
N GLY A 170 7.58 23.28 -1.87
CA GLY A 170 8.03 24.01 -3.03
C GLY A 170 7.25 23.68 -4.30
N THR A 171 7.71 24.24 -5.42
CA THR A 171 7.15 24.04 -6.76
C THR A 171 8.32 23.86 -7.72
N LEU A 172 8.24 22.84 -8.57
CA LEU A 172 9.16 22.66 -9.69
C LEU A 172 8.75 23.53 -10.89
N PRO A 173 9.71 23.98 -11.73
CA PRO A 173 9.40 24.83 -12.89
C PRO A 173 8.33 24.22 -13.81
N GLY A 174 7.25 24.96 -14.05
CA GLY A 174 6.14 24.52 -14.90
C GLY A 174 5.09 23.64 -14.19
N SER A 175 5.25 23.39 -12.89
CA SER A 175 4.29 22.60 -12.13
C SER A 175 2.99 23.35 -11.87
N ILE A 176 1.87 22.67 -12.12
CA ILE A 176 0.50 23.15 -11.89
C ILE A 176 -0.17 22.49 -10.67
N TRP A 177 0.40 21.41 -10.12
CA TRP A 177 0.01 20.84 -8.84
C TRP A 177 1.12 19.93 -8.28
N GLU A 178 1.17 19.78 -6.96
CA GLU A 178 2.01 18.83 -6.24
C GLU A 178 1.20 18.11 -5.16
N ALA A 179 1.55 16.86 -4.87
CA ALA A 179 1.02 16.13 -3.73
C ALA A 179 2.08 15.18 -3.17
N ALA A 180 2.24 15.14 -1.84
CA ALA A 180 3.03 14.10 -1.20
C ALA A 180 2.29 12.76 -1.23
N PHE A 181 3.06 11.67 -1.21
CA PHE A 181 2.54 10.30 -1.13
C PHE A 181 3.21 9.43 -0.04
N GLY A 182 4.39 9.80 0.46
CA GLY A 182 5.03 9.09 1.58
C GLY A 182 6.06 9.96 2.30
N ILE A 183 6.37 9.59 3.54
CA ILE A 183 7.41 10.23 4.38
C ILE A 183 8.24 9.16 5.09
N ASN A 184 9.55 9.36 5.19
CA ASN A 184 10.44 8.47 5.94
C ASN A 184 10.77 9.02 7.34
N GLU A 185 11.52 8.26 8.15
CA GLU A 185 11.87 8.66 9.52
C GLU A 185 12.87 9.83 9.59
N SER A 186 13.56 10.12 8.49
CA SER A 186 14.39 11.32 8.36
C SER A 186 13.58 12.57 8.01
N GLY A 187 12.29 12.43 7.73
CA GLY A 187 11.40 13.51 7.32
C GLY A 187 11.55 13.91 5.85
N ASP A 188 12.19 13.06 5.03
CA ASP A 188 12.20 13.19 3.57
C ASP A 188 10.84 12.75 3.01
N VAL A 189 10.39 13.41 1.94
CA VAL A 189 9.05 13.22 1.39
C VAL A 189 9.13 12.86 -0.08
N CYS A 190 8.44 11.80 -0.49
CA CYS A 190 8.18 11.54 -1.91
C CYS A 190 6.79 11.99 -2.31
N GLY A 191 6.61 12.29 -3.58
CA GLY A 191 5.29 12.59 -4.11
C GLY A 191 5.26 12.77 -5.61
N ASP A 192 4.13 13.23 -6.11
CA ASP A 192 3.95 13.52 -7.52
C ASP A 192 3.77 15.01 -7.77
N TRP A 193 4.14 15.42 -8.98
CA TRP A 193 3.85 16.74 -9.52
C TRP A 193 3.47 16.63 -10.99
N GLY A 194 2.81 17.67 -11.52
CA GLY A 194 2.35 17.66 -12.90
C GLY A 194 2.48 18.99 -13.62
N THR A 195 2.63 18.95 -14.95
CA THR A 195 2.71 20.12 -15.84
C THR A 195 1.44 20.35 -16.64
N GLU A 196 1.33 21.52 -17.30
CA GLU A 196 0.36 21.72 -18.39
C GLU A 196 0.59 20.65 -19.47
N GLY A 197 -0.40 19.78 -19.70
CA GLY A 197 -0.27 18.60 -20.57
C GLY A 197 -0.41 17.24 -19.86
N ASN A 198 -0.52 17.24 -18.52
CA ASN A 198 -0.81 16.06 -17.69
C ASN A 198 0.27 14.97 -17.72
N PHE A 199 1.54 15.36 -17.83
CA PHE A 199 2.68 14.48 -17.55
C PHE A 199 2.85 14.39 -16.03
N HIS A 200 2.80 13.17 -15.50
CA HIS A 200 3.04 12.91 -14.08
C HIS A 200 4.52 12.63 -13.85
N HIS A 201 5.08 13.31 -12.86
CA HIS A 201 6.47 13.17 -12.48
C HIS A 201 6.54 12.87 -10.98
N GLY A 202 7.52 12.05 -10.57
CA GLY A 202 7.84 11.88 -9.16
C GLY A 202 8.79 12.96 -8.67
N PHE A 203 8.69 13.32 -7.40
CA PHE A 203 9.69 14.13 -6.71
C PHE A 203 10.20 13.43 -5.44
N LEU A 204 11.42 13.80 -5.05
CA LEU A 204 11.98 13.59 -3.73
C LEU A 204 12.26 14.96 -3.13
N TRP A 205 11.74 15.20 -1.93
CA TRP A 205 12.04 16.39 -1.15
C TRP A 205 12.91 16.00 0.04
N THR A 206 13.98 16.76 0.25
CA THR A 206 14.86 16.65 1.43
C THR A 206 15.07 18.05 2.02
N GLU A 207 15.36 18.12 3.32
CA GLU A 207 15.67 19.39 3.99
C GLU A 207 16.88 20.09 3.32
N GLU A 208 17.87 19.31 2.89
CA GLU A 208 19.11 19.84 2.32
C GLU A 208 18.96 20.37 0.89
N ARG A 209 18.10 19.74 0.08
CA ARG A 209 18.04 19.98 -1.38
C ARG A 209 16.72 20.57 -1.85
N GLY A 210 15.70 20.61 -0.99
CA GLY A 210 14.34 20.95 -1.38
C GLY A 210 13.73 19.90 -2.30
N MET A 211 12.71 20.29 -3.08
CA MET A 211 12.03 19.41 -4.03
C MET A 211 12.89 19.21 -5.29
N GLU A 212 13.20 17.96 -5.60
CA GLU A 212 13.92 17.55 -6.81
C GLU A 212 13.08 16.54 -7.60
N ASP A 213 13.08 16.66 -8.93
CA ASP A 213 12.50 15.66 -9.82
C ASP A 213 13.35 14.37 -9.80
N ILE A 214 12.71 13.21 -9.65
CA ILE A 214 13.42 11.92 -9.54
C ILE A 214 13.81 11.32 -10.91
N GLY A 215 13.47 12.01 -12.00
CA GLY A 215 13.72 11.63 -13.37
C GLY A 215 12.55 10.90 -14.02
N ALA A 216 12.83 10.31 -15.18
CA ALA A 216 11.89 9.52 -15.96
C ALA A 216 12.48 8.13 -16.25
N LEU A 217 11.59 7.18 -16.54
CA LEU A 217 11.96 5.88 -17.11
C LEU A 217 11.90 5.97 -18.64
N ASP A 218 12.91 5.44 -19.32
CA ASP A 218 13.00 5.50 -20.79
C ASP A 218 11.73 4.96 -21.47
N GLY A 219 11.07 5.82 -22.25
CA GLY A 219 9.83 5.49 -22.95
C GLY A 219 8.56 5.55 -22.12
N ALA A 220 8.65 5.82 -20.81
CA ALA A 220 7.48 6.06 -19.96
C ALA A 220 6.85 7.44 -20.25
N TRP A 221 5.54 7.53 -20.08
CA TRP A 221 4.74 8.74 -20.19
C TRP A 221 4.50 9.43 -18.85
N GLY A 222 4.70 8.73 -17.73
CA GLY A 222 4.59 9.32 -16.41
C GLY A 222 5.08 8.40 -15.31
N ILE A 223 5.43 9.01 -14.18
CA ILE A 223 5.87 8.35 -12.96
C ILE A 223 4.91 8.73 -11.84
N TYR A 224 4.46 7.72 -11.10
CA TYR A 224 3.51 7.84 -10.00
C TYR A 224 4.13 7.18 -8.77
N THR A 225 4.37 7.95 -7.72
CA THR A 225 4.98 7.49 -6.48
C THR A 225 3.93 6.94 -5.52
N ALA A 226 4.36 6.11 -4.57
CA ALA A 226 3.47 5.49 -3.59
C ALA A 226 4.03 5.50 -2.16
N ALA A 227 5.31 5.17 -1.99
CA ALA A 227 5.95 5.10 -0.67
C ALA A 227 7.46 5.31 -0.78
N ILE A 228 8.09 5.67 0.33
CA ILE A 228 9.53 5.92 0.47
C ILE A 228 10.07 5.22 1.72
N ASN A 229 11.28 4.68 1.66
CA ASN A 229 11.97 4.15 2.84
C ASN A 229 13.07 5.11 3.37
N ASP A 230 13.70 4.75 4.48
CA ASP A 230 14.75 5.56 5.12
C ASP A 230 16.02 5.72 4.27
N ASP A 231 16.26 4.82 3.31
CA ASP A 231 17.35 4.94 2.32
C ASP A 231 16.96 5.82 1.11
N ARG A 232 15.84 6.54 1.21
CA ARG A 232 15.26 7.41 0.16
C ARG A 232 14.95 6.67 -1.15
N GLN A 233 14.71 5.36 -1.08
CA GLN A 233 14.21 4.59 -2.20
C GLN A 233 12.70 4.78 -2.29
N ILE A 234 12.20 5.03 -3.50
CA ILE A 234 10.79 5.33 -3.74
C ILE A 234 10.19 4.24 -4.61
N THR A 235 9.04 3.71 -4.22
CA THR A 235 8.26 2.78 -5.05
C THR A 235 7.04 3.45 -5.66
N GLY A 236 6.44 2.78 -6.63
CA GLY A 236 5.24 3.24 -7.32
C GLY A 236 5.08 2.52 -8.66
N TYR A 237 4.68 3.26 -9.69
CA TYR A 237 4.57 2.73 -11.04
C TYR A 237 4.86 3.77 -12.12
N ALA A 238 5.30 3.29 -13.29
CA ALA A 238 5.43 4.07 -14.50
C ALA A 238 4.30 3.73 -15.49
N ASP A 239 3.75 4.75 -16.17
CA ASP A 239 2.90 4.57 -17.34
C ASP A 239 3.78 4.36 -18.57
N VAL A 240 3.69 3.20 -19.20
CA VAL A 240 4.55 2.78 -20.31
C VAL A 240 3.69 2.37 -21.52
N PRO A 241 4.22 2.33 -22.76
CA PRO A 241 3.43 2.13 -23.97
C PRO A 241 2.56 0.85 -24.01
N LYS A 242 2.86 -0.13 -23.16
CA LYS A 242 2.13 -1.40 -23.05
C LYS A 242 1.58 -1.68 -21.66
N GLY A 243 1.46 -0.67 -20.80
CA GLY A 243 0.74 -0.77 -19.54
C GLY A 243 1.36 0.01 -18.40
N TYR A 244 1.34 -0.56 -17.20
CA TYR A 244 1.88 0.06 -16.00
C TYR A 244 2.89 -0.87 -15.39
N HIS A 245 4.09 -0.37 -15.11
CA HIS A 245 5.15 -1.20 -14.53
C HIS A 245 5.50 -0.68 -13.14
N ALA A 246 5.54 -1.57 -12.15
CA ALA A 246 6.06 -1.26 -10.83
C ALA A 246 7.50 -0.79 -10.94
N ILE A 247 7.86 0.26 -10.20
CA ILE A 247 9.21 0.84 -10.22
C ILE A 247 9.82 0.89 -8.83
N ARG A 248 11.15 0.98 -8.79
CA ARG A 248 11.89 1.48 -7.63
C ARG A 248 12.88 2.55 -8.09
N TYR A 249 12.75 3.76 -7.59
CA TYR A 249 13.78 4.78 -7.67
C TYR A 249 14.81 4.55 -6.56
N THR A 250 16.09 4.74 -6.86
CA THR A 250 17.17 4.78 -5.88
C THR A 250 18.08 5.97 -6.18
N PRO A 251 18.44 6.80 -5.18
CA PRO A 251 19.36 7.91 -5.37
C PRO A 251 20.63 7.47 -6.11
N ASP A 252 21.11 8.31 -7.02
CA ASP A 252 22.29 8.09 -7.88
C ASP A 252 22.23 6.91 -8.87
N VAL A 253 21.22 6.03 -8.77
CA VAL A 253 20.97 4.92 -9.71
C VAL A 253 19.86 5.29 -10.69
N GLY A 254 18.82 5.99 -10.23
CA GLY A 254 17.65 6.37 -11.02
C GLY A 254 16.47 5.38 -10.88
N ILE A 255 15.54 5.45 -11.83
CA ILE A 255 14.31 4.64 -11.82
C ILE A 255 14.57 3.27 -12.45
N GLN A 256 14.32 2.21 -11.69
CA GLN A 256 14.36 0.83 -12.14
C GLN A 256 12.94 0.31 -12.40
N ASP A 257 12.73 -0.30 -13.57
CA ASP A 257 11.54 -1.10 -13.88
C ASP A 257 11.66 -2.48 -13.18
N LEU A 258 10.67 -2.83 -12.35
CA LEU A 258 10.64 -4.10 -11.60
C LEU A 258 9.96 -5.23 -12.38
N GLY A 259 9.38 -4.94 -13.54
CA GLY A 259 8.68 -5.88 -14.41
C GLY A 259 7.32 -6.31 -13.86
N PHE A 260 6.87 -7.49 -14.27
CA PHE A 260 5.58 -8.08 -13.94
C PHE A 260 5.67 -9.62 -14.01
N ILE A 261 4.77 -10.33 -13.33
CA ILE A 261 4.79 -11.80 -13.20
C ILE A 261 4.46 -12.51 -14.54
N GLY A 262 3.53 -11.98 -15.33
CA GLY A 262 2.93 -12.67 -16.47
C GLY A 262 3.79 -12.76 -17.74
N LEU A 263 4.67 -13.76 -17.85
CA LEU A 263 5.49 -13.98 -19.05
C LEU A 263 4.68 -14.26 -20.34
N SER A 264 4.87 -13.39 -21.35
CA SER A 264 4.82 -13.69 -22.80
C SER A 264 3.50 -14.14 -23.45
N ARG A 265 2.44 -13.32 -23.38
CA ARG A 265 1.30 -13.44 -24.34
C ARG A 265 0.93 -12.17 -25.11
N GLY A 266 1.78 -11.14 -25.08
CA GLY A 266 1.58 -9.91 -25.87
C GLY A 266 0.34 -9.10 -25.46
N GLY A 267 -0.02 -9.16 -24.17
CA GLY A 267 -1.12 -8.40 -23.57
C GLY A 267 -0.66 -7.11 -22.89
N TYR A 268 -1.61 -6.38 -22.30
CA TYR A 268 -1.35 -5.18 -21.50
C TYR A 268 -0.70 -5.60 -20.16
N GLU A 269 0.49 -5.09 -19.89
CA GLU A 269 1.39 -5.48 -18.80
C GLU A 269 1.13 -4.56 -17.60
N GLN A 270 0.66 -5.10 -16.49
CA GLN A 270 0.25 -4.29 -15.34
C GLN A 270 0.94 -4.76 -14.08
N SER A 271 1.67 -3.88 -13.41
CA SER A 271 2.18 -4.03 -12.06
C SER A 271 2.25 -2.66 -11.38
N TRP A 272 1.99 -2.65 -10.07
CA TRP A 272 2.03 -1.45 -9.24
C TRP A 272 2.79 -1.77 -7.96
N GLY A 273 3.86 -1.04 -7.68
CA GLY A 273 4.44 -0.97 -6.34
C GLY A 273 3.49 -0.17 -5.44
N ARG A 274 3.19 -0.72 -4.27
CA ARG A 274 2.30 -0.09 -3.28
C ARG A 274 3.05 0.37 -2.06
N ASP A 275 4.06 -0.39 -1.65
CA ASP A 275 4.82 -0.09 -0.45
C ASP A 275 6.23 -0.69 -0.52
N ILE A 276 7.15 -0.17 0.30
CA ILE A 276 8.57 -0.53 0.32
C ILE A 276 9.10 -0.61 1.75
N ASP A 277 9.75 -1.74 2.10
CA ASP A 277 10.36 -1.90 3.43
C ASP A 277 11.76 -1.26 3.52
N PHE A 278 12.31 -1.26 4.74
CA PHE A 278 13.65 -0.74 5.03
C PHE A 278 14.78 -1.44 4.24
N SER A 279 14.56 -2.68 3.77
CA SER A 279 15.53 -3.43 2.99
C SER A 279 15.48 -3.12 1.49
N GLY A 280 14.51 -2.29 1.08
CA GLY A 280 14.24 -1.96 -0.31
C GLY A 280 13.38 -2.99 -1.03
N ALA A 281 12.73 -3.91 -0.30
CA ALA A 281 11.79 -4.85 -0.88
C ALA A 281 10.46 -4.16 -1.18
N VAL A 282 9.95 -4.33 -2.40
CA VAL A 282 8.71 -3.70 -2.86
C VAL A 282 7.58 -4.71 -2.88
N VAL A 283 6.42 -4.34 -2.35
CA VAL A 283 5.19 -5.14 -2.46
C VAL A 283 4.14 -4.44 -3.32
N GLY A 284 3.20 -5.21 -3.86
CA GLY A 284 2.08 -4.65 -4.58
C GLY A 284 1.27 -5.70 -5.32
N LYS A 285 0.77 -5.35 -6.50
CA LYS A 285 0.04 -6.30 -7.37
C LYS A 285 0.57 -6.28 -8.80
N SER A 286 0.56 -7.45 -9.43
CA SER A 286 0.95 -7.64 -10.82
C SER A 286 -0.05 -8.52 -11.54
N SER A 287 -0.28 -8.23 -12.82
CA SER A 287 -0.92 -9.12 -13.75
C SER A 287 -0.14 -10.44 -13.81
N ALA A 288 -0.87 -11.56 -13.72
CA ALA A 288 -0.34 -12.92 -13.76
C ALA A 288 -0.98 -13.75 -14.88
N GLY A 289 -1.49 -13.08 -15.91
CA GLY A 289 -2.17 -13.68 -17.05
C GLY A 289 -3.65 -13.30 -17.15
N THR A 290 -4.37 -14.02 -18.00
CA THR A 290 -5.79 -13.81 -18.26
C THR A 290 -6.60 -15.07 -17.96
N LYS A 291 -7.82 -14.88 -17.42
CA LYS A 291 -8.83 -15.93 -17.36
C LYS A 291 -10.08 -15.45 -18.08
N GLY A 292 -10.34 -16.00 -19.27
CA GLY A 292 -11.39 -15.49 -20.14
C GLY A 292 -11.05 -14.09 -20.67
N LYS A 293 -11.90 -13.09 -20.41
CA LYS A 293 -11.71 -11.70 -20.84
C LYS A 293 -11.14 -10.76 -19.75
N SER A 294 -10.88 -11.27 -18.55
CA SER A 294 -10.42 -10.46 -17.41
C SER A 294 -8.97 -10.75 -17.05
N ASN A 295 -8.25 -9.70 -16.65
CA ASN A 295 -6.91 -9.80 -16.09
C ASN A 295 -6.99 -10.44 -14.69
N VAL A 296 -6.06 -11.33 -14.40
CA VAL A 296 -5.86 -11.89 -13.07
C VAL A 296 -4.70 -11.13 -12.42
N PHE A 297 -4.92 -10.63 -11.21
CA PHE A 297 -3.88 -9.95 -10.44
C PHE A 297 -3.38 -10.82 -9.30
N ARG A 298 -2.08 -10.74 -9.02
CA ARG A 298 -1.44 -11.43 -7.91
C ARG A 298 -0.67 -10.42 -7.09
N ALA A 299 -0.78 -10.56 -5.77
CA ALA A 299 0.12 -9.90 -4.85
C ALA A 299 1.55 -10.36 -5.16
N PHE A 300 2.50 -9.43 -5.13
CA PHE A 300 3.91 -9.75 -5.32
C PHE A 300 4.77 -9.18 -4.20
N ARG A 301 5.94 -9.79 -4.03
CA ARG A 301 7.11 -9.19 -3.37
C ARG A 301 8.28 -9.18 -4.33
N TYR A 302 8.93 -8.05 -4.49
CA TYR A 302 10.16 -7.89 -5.25
C TYR A 302 11.33 -7.74 -4.29
N THR A 303 12.41 -8.46 -4.55
CA THR A 303 13.73 -8.22 -3.95
C THR A 303 14.79 -8.31 -5.04
N ASP A 304 15.95 -7.67 -4.85
CA ASP A 304 17.07 -7.79 -5.79
C ASP A 304 17.56 -9.24 -5.97
N ALA A 305 17.39 -10.07 -4.94
CA ALA A 305 17.81 -11.48 -4.97
C ALA A 305 16.88 -12.37 -5.78
N THR A 306 15.57 -12.11 -5.75
CA THR A 306 14.55 -13.00 -6.32
C THR A 306 13.82 -12.43 -7.53
N GLY A 307 13.95 -11.13 -7.78
CA GLY A 307 13.03 -10.40 -8.63
C GLY A 307 11.60 -10.43 -8.08
N MET A 308 10.62 -10.21 -8.94
CA MET A 308 9.19 -10.21 -8.60
C MET A 308 8.67 -11.65 -8.38
N VAL A 309 8.23 -11.95 -7.17
CA VAL A 309 7.70 -13.24 -6.74
C VAL A 309 6.20 -13.14 -6.45
N ASP A 310 5.40 -14.05 -7.03
CA ASP A 310 3.97 -14.22 -6.72
C ASP A 310 3.77 -14.75 -5.29
N LEU A 311 2.94 -14.06 -4.50
CA LEU A 311 2.66 -14.43 -3.11
C LEU A 311 1.46 -15.39 -2.95
N GLY A 312 0.74 -15.70 -4.05
CA GLY A 312 -0.43 -16.57 -4.05
C GLY A 312 -1.73 -15.86 -3.67
N THR A 313 -2.74 -16.64 -3.25
CA THR A 313 -4.09 -16.20 -2.86
C THR A 313 -4.62 -17.03 -1.69
N LEU A 314 -5.79 -16.66 -1.15
CA LEU A 314 -6.56 -17.45 -0.17
C LEU A 314 -7.40 -18.56 -0.84
N GLY A 315 -6.95 -19.07 -1.99
CA GLY A 315 -7.62 -20.12 -2.77
C GLY A 315 -8.46 -19.62 -3.95
N GLY A 316 -8.66 -18.31 -4.08
CA GLY A 316 -9.30 -17.68 -5.23
C GLY A 316 -8.32 -17.24 -6.33
N GLN A 317 -8.74 -16.29 -7.16
CA GLN A 317 -7.98 -15.89 -8.35
C GLN A 317 -7.09 -14.67 -8.13
N ASN A 318 -7.57 -13.67 -7.41
CA ASN A 318 -6.89 -12.39 -7.29
C ASN A 318 -6.29 -12.17 -5.91
N SER A 319 -5.18 -11.44 -5.87
CA SER A 319 -4.64 -10.87 -4.64
C SER A 319 -3.93 -9.54 -4.93
N SER A 320 -3.81 -8.72 -3.90
CA SER A 320 -3.08 -7.45 -3.92
C SER A 320 -2.49 -7.19 -2.55
N ALA A 321 -1.16 -7.13 -2.45
CA ALA A 321 -0.50 -6.56 -1.28
C ALA A 321 -0.69 -5.04 -1.29
N GLN A 322 -0.90 -4.45 -0.12
CA GLN A 322 -1.08 -3.00 0.05
C GLN A 322 0.05 -2.38 0.89
N ALA A 323 0.52 -3.07 1.92
CA ALA A 323 1.54 -2.56 2.83
C ALA A 323 2.47 -3.67 3.35
N ILE A 324 3.68 -3.29 3.77
CA ILE A 324 4.74 -4.12 4.32
C ILE A 324 5.41 -3.40 5.49
N ASN A 325 5.51 -4.04 6.66
CA ASN A 325 6.21 -3.46 7.82
C ASN A 325 7.73 -3.69 7.77
N SER A 326 8.47 -3.16 8.74
CA SER A 326 9.94 -3.30 8.78
C SER A 326 10.40 -4.74 8.97
N PHE A 327 9.56 -5.60 9.54
CA PHE A 327 9.87 -7.03 9.67
C PHE A 327 9.62 -7.83 8.39
N GLY A 328 8.99 -7.23 7.39
CA GLY A 328 8.62 -7.85 6.12
C GLY A 328 7.27 -8.59 6.17
N ASP A 329 6.44 -8.32 7.18
CA ASP A 329 5.06 -8.82 7.21
C ASP A 329 4.20 -8.00 6.25
N ILE A 330 3.42 -8.69 5.42
CA ILE A 330 2.68 -8.07 4.31
C ILE A 330 1.20 -8.20 4.55
N VAL A 331 0.45 -7.12 4.37
CA VAL A 331 -1.02 -7.13 4.41
C VAL A 331 -1.63 -6.75 3.08
N GLY A 332 -2.84 -7.25 2.84
CA GLY A 332 -3.57 -6.93 1.62
C GLY A 332 -4.93 -7.59 1.55
N VAL A 333 -5.43 -7.72 0.32
CA VAL A 333 -6.69 -8.38 0.00
C VAL A 333 -6.44 -9.55 -0.95
N ALA A 334 -7.20 -10.63 -0.78
CA ALA A 334 -7.14 -11.79 -1.66
C ALA A 334 -8.50 -12.49 -1.77
N ASP A 335 -8.77 -13.03 -2.94
CA ASP A 335 -9.94 -13.86 -3.20
C ASP A 335 -9.81 -15.21 -2.47
N LYS A 336 -10.91 -15.62 -1.87
CA LYS A 336 -11.13 -16.96 -1.33
C LYS A 336 -11.65 -17.92 -2.40
N ALA A 337 -11.60 -19.21 -2.08
CA ALA A 337 -12.07 -20.27 -2.98
C ALA A 337 -13.58 -20.17 -3.31
N ASP A 338 -14.38 -19.54 -2.43
CA ASP A 338 -15.81 -19.29 -2.64
C ASP A 338 -16.10 -18.04 -3.50
N GLY A 339 -15.06 -17.32 -3.92
CA GLY A 339 -15.15 -16.12 -4.74
C GLY A 339 -15.36 -14.82 -3.95
N THR A 340 -15.41 -14.87 -2.62
CA THR A 340 -15.42 -13.67 -1.78
C THR A 340 -14.01 -13.14 -1.56
N GLU A 341 -13.85 -11.84 -1.31
CA GLU A 341 -12.57 -11.22 -0.98
C GLU A 341 -12.38 -11.20 0.55
N ALA A 342 -11.14 -11.39 1.01
CA ALA A 342 -10.77 -11.30 2.42
C ALA A 342 -9.44 -10.57 2.60
N LEU A 343 -9.28 -9.96 3.77
CA LEU A 343 -7.99 -9.46 4.22
C LEU A 343 -7.02 -10.63 4.44
N PHE A 344 -5.74 -10.43 4.11
CA PHE A 344 -4.69 -11.36 4.47
C PHE A 344 -3.55 -10.68 5.23
N LEU A 345 -2.86 -11.50 6.03
CA LEU A 345 -1.53 -11.24 6.58
C LEU A 345 -0.60 -12.35 6.08
N LEU A 346 0.54 -11.99 5.51
CA LEU A 346 1.62 -12.90 5.16
C LEU A 346 2.83 -12.54 6.03
N PRO A 347 3.09 -13.29 7.12
CA PRO A 347 4.28 -13.06 7.92
C PRO A 347 5.55 -13.26 7.10
N ALA A 348 6.61 -12.50 7.40
CA ALA A 348 7.85 -12.49 6.62
C ALA A 348 8.49 -13.88 6.41
N ASN A 349 8.32 -14.75 7.42
CA ASN A 349 8.86 -16.11 7.45
C ASN A 349 7.85 -17.19 7.05
N ALA A 350 6.66 -16.81 6.57
CA ALA A 350 5.62 -17.73 6.15
C ALA A 350 5.62 -17.94 4.63
N ASN A 351 5.18 -19.13 4.20
CA ASN A 351 5.08 -19.49 2.78
C ASN A 351 3.64 -19.40 2.25
N GLN A 352 2.69 -18.94 3.06
CA GLN A 352 1.28 -18.85 2.70
C GLN A 352 0.58 -17.72 3.45
N MET A 353 -0.37 -17.08 2.77
CA MET A 353 -1.24 -16.05 3.34
C MET A 353 -2.13 -16.65 4.44
N ALA A 354 -2.27 -15.93 5.55
CA ALA A 354 -3.29 -16.17 6.55
C ALA A 354 -4.49 -15.23 6.30
N GLU A 355 -5.71 -15.75 6.38
CA GLU A 355 -6.93 -14.92 6.37
C GLU A 355 -7.01 -14.14 7.69
N VAL A 356 -7.19 -12.81 7.59
CA VAL A 356 -7.44 -11.95 8.74
C VAL A 356 -8.93 -11.99 9.06
N VAL A 357 -9.24 -12.62 10.19
CA VAL A 357 -10.60 -12.73 10.73
C VAL A 357 -10.86 -11.56 11.65
N VAL A 358 -11.66 -10.60 11.16
CA VAL A 358 -12.05 -9.42 11.93
C VAL A 358 -13.21 -9.77 12.85
N LYS A 359 -13.02 -9.60 14.15
CA LYS A 359 -14.08 -9.65 15.15
C LYS A 359 -14.86 -8.35 15.08
N ASP A 360 -15.91 -8.33 14.27
CA ASP A 360 -16.88 -7.24 14.19
C ASP A 360 -18.14 -7.60 15.00
N PRO A 361 -18.34 -7.03 16.20
CA PRO A 361 -19.52 -7.30 17.02
C PRO A 361 -20.84 -6.86 16.36
N GLN A 362 -20.78 -5.95 15.37
CA GLN A 362 -21.95 -5.40 14.68
C GLN A 362 -22.29 -6.20 13.41
N GLY A 363 -21.33 -6.96 12.88
CA GLY A 363 -21.49 -7.92 11.78
C GLY A 363 -21.84 -7.31 10.42
N SER A 364 -21.70 -5.98 10.27
CA SER A 364 -22.10 -5.21 9.08
C SER A 364 -20.92 -4.67 8.27
N LEU A 365 -19.69 -5.04 8.65
CA LEU A 365 -18.46 -4.62 8.01
C LEU A 365 -18.38 -5.04 6.53
N THR A 366 -18.22 -4.05 5.65
CA THR A 366 -17.70 -4.27 4.29
C THR A 366 -16.29 -3.67 4.22
N ILE A 367 -15.29 -4.51 4.03
CA ILE A 367 -13.88 -4.10 4.00
C ILE A 367 -13.48 -3.79 2.55
N GLN A 368 -12.84 -2.63 2.33
CA GLN A 368 -12.24 -2.33 1.02
C GLN A 368 -10.76 -2.72 0.94
N GLY A 369 -10.05 -2.65 2.06
CA GLY A 369 -8.67 -3.13 2.19
C GLY A 369 -7.90 -2.42 3.29
N PRO A 370 -6.70 -2.91 3.63
CA PRO A 370 -5.77 -2.21 4.50
C PRO A 370 -5.07 -1.09 3.73
N SER A 371 -4.69 -0.04 4.43
CA SER A 371 -3.84 1.03 3.90
C SER A 371 -2.41 0.87 4.38
N ASP A 372 -2.21 0.40 5.62
CA ASP A 372 -0.90 0.34 6.25
C ASP A 372 -0.83 -0.72 7.36
N ILE A 373 0.37 -1.17 7.71
CA ILE A 373 0.69 -2.05 8.84
C ILE A 373 1.95 -1.57 9.56
N ASN A 374 1.91 -1.48 10.89
CA ASN A 374 3.10 -1.19 11.67
C ASN A 374 3.79 -2.46 12.20
N ASP A 375 4.93 -2.26 12.86
CA ASP A 375 5.77 -3.32 13.42
C ASP A 375 5.15 -4.09 14.60
N LEU A 376 4.09 -3.54 15.21
CA LEU A 376 3.28 -4.25 16.21
C LEU A 376 2.19 -5.13 15.56
N GLY A 377 2.13 -5.16 14.23
CA GLY A 377 1.13 -5.88 13.45
C GLY A 377 -0.25 -5.24 13.49
N VAL A 378 -0.37 -3.98 13.96
CA VAL A 378 -1.60 -3.20 13.88
C VAL A 378 -1.80 -2.75 12.44
N ILE A 379 -3.01 -2.84 11.94
CA ILE A 379 -3.35 -2.52 10.55
C ILE A 379 -4.32 -1.34 10.54
N CYS A 380 -4.08 -0.31 9.73
CA CYS A 380 -5.08 0.72 9.46
C CYS A 380 -5.73 0.48 8.09
N GLY A 381 -6.95 0.95 7.90
CA GLY A 381 -7.62 0.82 6.61
C GLY A 381 -8.95 1.53 6.53
N THR A 382 -9.61 1.37 5.38
CA THR A 382 -10.91 1.99 5.10
C THR A 382 -11.96 0.92 4.74
N GLY A 383 -13.15 1.05 5.30
CA GLY A 383 -14.29 0.15 5.07
C GLY A 383 -15.62 0.88 5.20
N SER A 384 -16.72 0.14 5.22
CA SER A 384 -18.07 0.66 5.44
C SER A 384 -18.72 -0.04 6.63
N LYS A 385 -19.28 0.74 7.56
CA LYS A 385 -20.03 0.25 8.72
C LYS A 385 -21.39 -0.34 8.36
N THR A 386 -21.99 0.12 7.26
CA THR A 386 -23.40 -0.15 6.91
C THR A 386 -23.54 -0.98 5.64
N GLY A 387 -22.44 -1.23 4.93
CA GLY A 387 -22.44 -1.83 3.60
C GLY A 387 -23.00 -0.90 2.51
N VAL A 388 -23.28 0.37 2.84
CA VAL A 388 -23.77 1.37 1.90
C VAL A 388 -22.59 1.93 1.11
N TRP A 389 -22.66 1.81 -0.22
CA TRP A 389 -21.68 2.39 -1.13
C TRP A 389 -21.58 3.91 -0.95
N GLY A 390 -20.37 4.41 -0.78
CA GLY A 390 -20.08 5.84 -0.59
C GLY A 390 -20.00 6.28 0.87
N GLU A 391 -20.37 5.43 1.83
CA GLU A 391 -20.02 5.62 3.24
C GLU A 391 -18.67 4.96 3.51
N TRP A 392 -17.66 5.79 3.78
CA TRP A 392 -16.29 5.37 4.05
C TRP A 392 -15.93 5.69 5.50
N ASN A 393 -15.39 4.70 6.19
CA ASN A 393 -14.99 4.78 7.59
C ASN A 393 -13.58 4.22 7.75
N ALA A 394 -12.71 5.01 8.37
CA ALA A 394 -11.39 4.57 8.77
C ALA A 394 -11.49 3.62 9.97
N TYR A 395 -10.61 2.63 10.01
CA TYR A 395 -10.51 1.67 11.11
C TYR A 395 -9.06 1.34 11.43
N LEU A 396 -8.88 0.80 12.63
CA LEU A 396 -7.73 0.02 13.06
C LEU A 396 -8.15 -1.42 13.29
N LEU A 397 -7.28 -2.35 12.93
CA LEU A 397 -7.34 -3.75 13.35
C LEU A 397 -6.17 -4.00 14.27
N ILE A 398 -6.47 -4.41 15.49
CA ILE A 398 -5.49 -4.74 16.53
C ILE A 398 -5.43 -6.26 16.67
N PRO A 399 -4.24 -6.89 16.66
CA PRO A 399 -4.13 -8.33 16.89
C PRO A 399 -4.85 -8.72 18.19
N SER A 400 -5.77 -9.69 18.10
CA SER A 400 -6.49 -10.16 19.29
C SER A 400 -5.53 -10.84 20.26
N SER A 401 -5.67 -10.55 21.56
CA SER A 401 -5.08 -11.42 22.58
C SER A 401 -5.69 -12.83 22.47
N GLN A 402 -4.84 -13.86 22.46
CA GLN A 402 -5.30 -15.26 22.46
C GLN A 402 -5.99 -15.65 23.77
#